data_AF-A0A7S3YYH7-F1
#
_entry.id   AF-A0A7S3YYH7-F1
#
_cell.length_a   1.000
_cell.length_b   1.000
_cell.length_c   1.000
_cell.angle_alpha   90.00
_cell.angle_beta   90.00
_cell.angle_gamma   90.00
#
_symmetry.space_group_name_H-M   'P 1'
#
loop_
_entity.id
_entity.type
_entity.pdbx_description
1 polymer ?
#
loop_
_entity_poly.entity_id
_entity_poly.type
_entity_poly.pdbx_seq_one_letter_code
_entity_poly.pdbx_strand_id
1 'polypeptide(L)'
;MAGTKNATGDSVKKLDLLSNLLVINALKKSRVCAVLVSEEEPEPILMPESDAGRFCVAFDPLDGSSNIDCNVSTGTIFSIFEKTSPGPPKASDILRSGKDMVAAG
;
A
#
# COMPACT_ATOMS: atom_id res chain seq x y z
N MET A 1 4.91 4.90 24.38
CA MET A 1 5.64 6.18 24.33
C MET A 1 6.06 6.39 22.88
N ALA A 2 5.35 7.25 22.14
CA ALA A 2 5.68 7.60 20.76
C ALA A 2 6.79 8.66 20.77
N GLY A 3 7.95 8.31 20.23
CA GLY A 3 9.12 9.19 20.14
C GLY A 3 8.80 10.43 19.31
N THR A 4 8.76 11.56 19.99
CA THR A 4 8.51 12.89 19.44
C THR A 4 9.86 13.58 19.19
N LYS A 5 10.14 13.87 17.92
CA LYS A 5 11.27 14.66 17.37
C LYS A 5 12.70 14.16 17.65
N ASN A 6 13.49 14.02 16.57
CA ASN A 6 14.94 14.05 16.66
C ASN A 6 15.41 15.50 16.79
N ALA A 7 16.41 15.72 17.64
CA ALA A 7 17.00 17.00 17.96
C ALA A 7 17.89 17.60 16.82
N THR A 8 17.87 17.00 15.63
CA THR A 8 18.80 17.26 14.51
C THR A 8 18.17 17.83 13.24
N GLY A 9 16.84 17.98 13.16
CA GLY A 9 16.19 18.71 12.07
C GLY A 9 15.67 17.90 10.86
N ASP A 10 15.62 16.57 10.93
CA ASP A 10 15.03 15.75 9.85
C ASP A 10 13.49 15.70 9.89
N SER A 11 12.87 15.73 8.72
CA SER A 11 11.42 15.66 8.49
C SER A 11 10.89 14.25 8.72
N VAL A 12 10.43 14.04 9.95
CA VAL A 12 9.82 12.79 10.41
C VAL A 12 8.65 12.37 9.50
N LYS A 13 8.70 11.13 8.99
CA LYS A 13 7.74 10.19 8.33
C LYS A 13 6.21 10.37 8.48
N LYS A 14 5.71 11.57 8.79
CA LYS A 14 4.29 11.81 9.10
C LYS A 14 3.43 11.74 7.85
N LEU A 15 3.95 12.20 6.71
CA LEU A 15 3.19 12.18 5.47
C LEU A 15 3.13 10.76 4.90
N ASP A 16 4.20 9.98 5.00
CA ASP A 16 4.20 8.55 4.64
C ASP A 16 3.14 7.77 5.42
N LEU A 17 3.14 7.93 6.76
CA LEU A 17 2.13 7.30 7.62
C LEU A 17 0.71 7.74 7.26
N LEU A 18 0.50 9.02 6.95
CA LEU A 18 -0.82 9.54 6.58
C LEU A 18 -1.27 8.99 5.22
N SER A 19 -0.40 9.02 4.20
CA SER A 19 -0.68 8.51 2.86
C SER A 19 -0.99 7.02 2.91
N ASN A 20 -0.18 6.24 3.64
CA ASN A 20 -0.42 4.81 3.86
C ASN A 20 -1.80 4.56 4.49
N LEU A 21 -2.13 5.27 5.57
CA LEU A 21 -3.44 5.16 6.23
C LEU A 21 -4.60 5.50 5.29
N LEU A 22 -4.46 6.54 4.46
CA LEU A 22 -5.51 6.95 3.51
C LEU A 22 -5.74 5.88 2.44
N VAL A 23 -4.67 5.39 1.81
CA VAL A 23 -4.76 4.37 0.76
C VAL A 23 -5.33 3.05 1.31
N ILE A 24 -4.81 2.56 2.45
CA ILE A 24 -5.31 1.34 3.09
C ILE A 24 -6.79 1.47 3.41
N ASN A 25 -7.22 2.59 4.00
CA ASN A 25 -8.62 2.77 4.39
C ASN A 25 -9.55 2.87 3.18
N ALA A 26 -9.12 3.55 2.11
CA ALA A 26 -9.88 3.63 0.86
C ALA A 26 -10.06 2.23 0.23
N LEU A 27 -8.96 1.47 0.11
CA LEU A 27 -8.98 0.13 -0.48
C LEU A 27 -9.78 -0.86 0.37
N LYS A 28 -9.65 -0.84 1.71
CA LYS A 28 -10.49 -1.65 2.61
C LYS A 28 -11.98 -1.34 2.46
N LYS A 29 -12.35 -0.07 2.40
CA LYS A 29 -13.75 0.36 2.27
C LYS A 29 -14.34 0.05 0.89
N SER A 30 -13.52 -0.04 -0.14
CA SER A 30 -13.96 -0.37 -1.50
C SER A 30 -14.58 -1.76 -1.63
N ARG A 31 -14.22 -2.70 -0.74
CA ARG A 31 -14.62 -4.12 -0.78
C ARG A 31 -14.28 -4.85 -2.10
N VAL A 32 -13.39 -4.29 -2.92
CA VAL A 32 -12.94 -4.94 -4.16
C VAL A 32 -11.56 -5.58 -4.03
N CYS A 33 -10.87 -5.37 -2.91
CA CYS A 33 -9.53 -5.91 -2.66
C CYS A 33 -9.57 -7.16 -1.76
N ALA A 34 -8.66 -8.10 -2.00
CA ALA A 34 -8.42 -9.30 -1.20
C ALA A 34 -7.08 -9.21 -0.45
N VAL A 35 -6.05 -8.65 -1.09
CA VAL A 35 -4.69 -8.52 -0.54
C VAL A 35 -4.20 -7.11 -0.83
N LEU A 36 -3.61 -6.47 0.18
CA LEU A 36 -2.91 -5.20 0.04
C LEU A 36 -1.44 -5.37 0.42
N VAL A 37 -0.54 -4.79 -0.36
CA VAL A 37 0.89 -4.68 -0.04
C VAL A 37 1.25 -3.21 -0.10
N SER A 38 1.81 -2.67 0.98
CA SER A 38 2.29 -1.29 1.06
C SER A 38 3.79 -1.31 1.28
N GLU A 39 4.52 -0.33 0.73
CA GLU A 39 5.93 -0.12 1.07
C GLU A 39 6.12 0.13 2.58
N GLU A 40 5.14 0.79 3.22
CA GLU A 40 5.19 1.17 4.64
C GLU A 40 4.71 0.08 5.61
N GLU A 41 4.29 -1.10 5.10
CA GLU A 41 3.84 -2.22 5.92
C GLU A 41 4.75 -3.44 5.74
N PRO A 42 5.31 -4.03 6.82
CA PRO A 42 6.23 -5.15 6.70
C PRO A 42 5.55 -6.43 6.20
N GLU A 43 4.25 -6.57 6.43
CA GLU A 43 3.47 -7.76 6.09
C GLU A 43 2.26 -7.39 5.23
N PRO A 44 1.85 -8.26 4.29
CA PRO A 44 0.66 -8.02 3.48
C PRO A 44 -0.60 -7.99 4.34
N ILE A 45 -1.49 -7.05 4.04
CA ILE A 45 -2.79 -6.93 4.69
C ILE A 45 -3.78 -7.82 3.95
N LEU A 46 -4.17 -8.91 4.60
CA LEU A 46 -5.17 -9.84 4.08
C LEU A 46 -6.57 -9.38 4.49
N MET A 47 -7.48 -9.25 3.54
CA MET A 47 -8.88 -8.98 3.87
C MET A 47 -9.52 -10.24 4.47
N PRO A 48 -10.42 -10.11 5.46
CA PRO A 48 -11.26 -11.21 5.90
C PRO A 48 -12.02 -11.81 4.71
N GLU A 49 -12.20 -13.13 4.67
CA GLU A 49 -12.86 -13.82 3.54
C GLU A 49 -14.26 -13.24 3.24
N SER A 50 -15.01 -12.82 4.27
CA SER A 50 -16.32 -12.18 4.12
C SER A 50 -16.30 -10.83 3.43
N ASP A 51 -15.16 -10.13 3.47
CA ASP A 51 -14.98 -8.76 2.98
C ASP A 51 -14.03 -8.70 1.76
N ALA A 52 -13.44 -9.84 1.39
CA ALA A 52 -12.45 -9.94 0.33
C ALA A 52 -13.10 -9.81 -1.05
N GLY A 53 -12.61 -8.85 -1.83
CA GLY A 53 -12.98 -8.68 -3.22
C GLY A 53 -12.10 -9.48 -4.19
N ARG A 54 -12.10 -9.07 -5.46
CA ARG A 54 -11.39 -9.82 -6.52
C ARG A 54 -9.93 -9.44 -6.71
N PHE A 55 -9.49 -8.28 -6.21
CA PHE A 55 -8.20 -7.70 -6.61
C PHE A 55 -7.13 -7.79 -5.53
N CYS A 56 -5.89 -7.98 -5.94
CA CYS A 56 -4.71 -7.80 -5.10
C CYS A 56 -4.01 -6.50 -5.52
N VAL A 57 -3.67 -5.63 -4.57
CA VAL A 57 -3.11 -4.30 -4.85
C VAL A 57 -1.80 -4.14 -4.12
N ALA A 58 -0.73 -3.81 -4.84
CA ALA A 58 0.53 -3.38 -4.27
C ALA A 58 0.75 -1.90 -4.58
N PHE A 59 1.17 -1.11 -3.60
CA PHE A 59 1.31 0.33 -3.77
C PHE A 59 2.47 0.91 -2.95
N ASP A 60 3.04 1.97 -3.48
CA ASP A 60 3.84 2.94 -2.73
C ASP A 60 2.95 4.16 -2.46
N PRO A 61 2.53 4.39 -1.21
CA PRO A 61 1.61 5.48 -0.90
C PRO A 61 2.23 6.86 -1.10
N LEU A 62 3.56 6.99 -1.03
CA LEU A 62 4.27 8.25 -1.17
C LEU A 62 5.71 8.04 -1.67
N ASP A 63 5.84 7.84 -2.99
CA ASP A 63 7.14 7.75 -3.63
C ASP A 63 7.86 9.11 -3.61
N GLY A 64 9.18 9.05 -3.39
CA GLY A 64 10.03 10.23 -3.31
C GLY A 64 9.84 11.05 -2.03
N SER A 65 9.36 10.46 -0.93
CA SER A 65 9.12 11.17 0.33
C SER A 65 10.33 11.93 0.89
N SER A 66 11.55 11.43 0.64
CA SER A 66 12.81 12.12 0.96
C SER A 66 12.99 13.47 0.26
N ASN A 67 12.26 13.72 -0.83
CA ASN A 67 12.35 14.94 -1.63
C ASN A 67 11.32 16.01 -1.24
N ILE A 68 10.43 15.72 -0.27
CA ILE A 68 9.37 16.64 0.18
C ILE A 68 9.96 17.97 0.63
N ASP A 69 11.05 17.95 1.40
CA ASP A 69 11.66 19.17 1.95
C ASP A 69 12.28 20.07 0.89
N CYS A 70 12.62 19.48 -0.26
CA CYS A 70 13.18 20.19 -1.41
C CYS A 70 12.11 20.69 -2.39
N ASN A 71 10.82 20.44 -2.09
CA ASN A 71 9.68 20.79 -2.95
C ASN A 71 9.82 20.26 -4.39
N VAL A 72 10.40 19.07 -4.52
CA VAL A 72 10.49 18.32 -5.79
C VAL A 72 9.25 17.44 -5.92
N SER A 73 8.95 17.00 -7.14
CA SER A 73 7.83 16.10 -7.41
C SER A 73 7.90 14.82 -6.58
N THR A 74 6.77 14.48 -5.97
CA THR A 74 6.49 13.20 -5.29
C THR A 74 5.18 12.63 -5.84
N GLY A 75 4.89 11.36 -5.57
CA GLY A 75 3.73 10.70 -6.15
C GLY A 75 3.26 9.47 -5.38
N THR A 76 2.31 8.75 -5.97
CA THR A 76 1.81 7.47 -5.47
C THR A 76 1.89 6.49 -6.61
N ILE A 77 2.42 5.30 -6.35
CA ILE A 77 2.54 4.22 -7.35
C ILE A 77 1.62 3.09 -6.94
N PHE A 78 0.94 2.45 -7.89
CA PHE A 78 0.14 1.27 -7.61
C PHE A 78 0.15 0.26 -8.76
N SER A 79 -0.10 -1.00 -8.39
CA SER A 79 -0.29 -2.11 -9.30
C SER A 79 -1.46 -2.97 -8.84
N ILE A 80 -2.26 -3.44 -9.78
CA ILE A 80 -3.48 -4.21 -9.53
C ILE A 80 -3.39 -5.54 -10.27
N PHE A 81 -3.66 -6.62 -9.53
CA PHE A 81 -3.75 -7.98 -10.03
C PHE A 81 -5.13 -8.54 -9.71
N GLU A 82 -5.61 -9.50 -10.51
CA GLU A 82 -6.80 -10.27 -10.17
C GLU A 82 -6.41 -11.52 -9.36
N LYS A 83 -7.13 -11.79 -8.27
CA LYS A 83 -6.93 -12.97 -7.43
C LYS A 83 -7.44 -14.20 -8.19
N THR A 84 -6.55 -15.15 -8.45
CA THR A 84 -6.88 -16.38 -9.19
C THR A 84 -6.99 -17.62 -8.31
N SER A 85 -6.60 -17.54 -7.04
CA SER A 85 -6.65 -18.67 -6.12
C SER A 85 -8.06 -18.88 -5.56
N PRO A 86 -8.50 -20.13 -5.34
CA PRO A 86 -9.73 -20.39 -4.60
C PRO A 86 -9.52 -20.18 -3.08
N GLY A 87 -10.60 -19.88 -2.36
CA GLY A 87 -10.62 -19.77 -0.90
C GLY A 87 -10.11 -18.43 -0.35
N PRO A 88 -9.77 -18.37 0.95
CA PRO A 88 -9.35 -17.16 1.64
C PRO A 88 -8.13 -16.49 1.00
N PRO A 89 -7.99 -15.15 1.09
CA PRO A 89 -6.80 -14.44 0.62
C PRO A 89 -5.53 -14.89 1.33
N LYS A 90 -4.44 -14.98 0.57
CA LYS A 90 -3.10 -15.32 1.08
C LYS A 90 -2.04 -14.42 0.46
N ALA A 91 -0.91 -14.25 1.16
CA ALA A 91 0.21 -13.43 0.69
C ALA A 91 0.68 -13.81 -0.72
N SER A 92 0.66 -15.10 -1.07
CA SER A 92 1.10 -15.57 -2.38
C SER A 92 0.16 -15.22 -3.54
N ASP A 93 -1.04 -14.70 -3.27
CA ASP A 93 -1.98 -14.29 -4.34
C ASP A 93 -1.47 -13.10 -5.15
N ILE A 94 -0.60 -12.27 -4.56
CA ILE A 94 -0.01 -11.10 -5.22
C ILE A 94 1.41 -11.35 -5.75
N LEU A 95 2.04 -12.48 -5.41
CA LEU A 95 3.38 -12.86 -5.89
C LEU A 95 3.31 -13.36 -7.33
N ARG A 96 3.03 -12.44 -8.25
CA ARG A 96 2.75 -12.66 -9.66
C ARG A 96 3.75 -11.92 -10.54
N SER A 97 3.86 -12.33 -11.79
CA SER A 97 4.65 -11.59 -12.77
C SER A 97 3.98 -10.25 -13.05
N GLY A 98 4.74 -9.17 -13.25
CA GLY A 98 4.18 -7.87 -13.66
C GLY A 98 3.38 -7.93 -14.98
N LYS A 99 3.60 -8.96 -15.83
CA LYS A 99 2.77 -9.21 -17.03
C LYS A 99 1.32 -9.56 -16.72
N ASP A 100 1.05 -10.00 -15.48
CA ASP A 100 -0.29 -10.37 -15.01
C ASP A 100 -1.05 -9.17 -14.42
N MET A 101 -0.46 -7.97 -14.40
CA MET A 101 -1.15 -6.76 -13.95
C MET A 101 -2.33 -6.45 -14.86
N VAL A 102 -3.48 -6.17 -14.24
CA VAL A 102 -4.69 -5.73 -14.97
C VAL A 102 -4.78 -4.20 -15.07
N ALA A 103 -4.09 -3.49 -14.18
CA ALA A 103 -3.92 -2.03 -14.19
C ALA A 103 -2.72 -1.62 -13.32
N ALA A 104 -2.10 -0.48 -13.63
CA ALA A 104 -1.03 0.13 -12.86
C ALA A 104 -0.97 1.64 -13.15
N GLY A 105 -0.33 2.41 -12.27
CA GLY A 105 -0.16 3.85 -12.42
C GLY A 105 0.65 4.49 -11.32
#